data_AF-A0A242A6H7-F1
#
_entry.id   AF-A0A242A6H7-F1
#
_cell.length_a   1.000
_cell.length_b   1.000
_cell.length_c   1.000
_cell.angle_alpha   90.00
_cell.angle_beta   90.00
_cell.angle_gamma   90.00
#
_symmetry.space_group_name_H-M   'P 1'
#
loop_
_entity.id
_entity.type
_entity.pdbx_description
1 polymer ?
#
loop_
_entity_poly.entity_id
_entity_poly.type
_entity_poly.pdbx_seq_one_letter_code
_entity_poly.pdbx_strand_id
1 'polypeptide(L)'
;MLYFGRSPWLQAQVYALRQSVFVEEQQIPTALEFDDLDQTCPYYLWVENHQPIATVRYQFERAGVLQPDRFCVSADYRRQGYGQRLLGYLEERACTTAPNDPS
;
A
#
# COMPACT_ATOMS: atom_id res chain seq x y z
N MET A 1 -0.21 11.29 8.59
CA MET A 1 0.05 11.95 7.27
C MET A 1 0.14 10.89 6.18
N LEU A 2 -0.51 11.13 5.04
CA LEU A 2 -0.51 10.22 3.89
C LEU A 2 0.58 10.63 2.87
N TYR A 3 1.31 9.64 2.38
CA TYR A 3 2.32 9.75 1.35
C TYR A 3 1.96 8.84 0.18
N PHE A 4 2.29 9.27 -1.03
CA PHE A 4 2.10 8.49 -2.25
C PHE A 4 3.35 8.57 -3.13
N GLY A 5 3.84 7.43 -3.62
CA GLY A 5 4.93 7.38 -4.57
C GLY A 5 5.85 6.17 -4.38
N ARG A 6 7.12 6.34 -4.75
CA ARG A 6 8.14 5.29 -4.78
C ARG A 6 9.52 5.75 -4.33
N SER A 7 9.60 6.77 -3.48
CA SER A 7 10.91 7.23 -2.99
C SER A 7 11.58 6.13 -2.16
N PRO A 8 12.93 6.05 -2.13
CA PRO A 8 13.63 5.01 -1.38
C PRO A 8 13.24 4.97 0.10
N TRP A 9 13.02 6.14 0.72
CA TRP A 9 12.54 6.23 2.08
C TRP A 9 11.13 5.63 2.23
N LEU A 10 10.21 5.93 1.31
CA LEU A 10 8.84 5.42 1.36
C LEU A 10 8.82 3.90 1.19
N GLN A 11 9.59 3.36 0.24
CA GLN A 11 9.73 1.92 0.05
C GLN A 11 10.27 1.24 1.32
N ALA A 12 11.31 1.79 1.94
CA ALA A 12 11.85 1.25 3.19
C ALA A 12 10.80 1.19 4.31
N GLN A 13 9.97 2.23 4.44
CA GLN A 13 8.90 2.26 5.44
C GLN A 13 7.77 1.26 5.13
N VAL A 14 7.37 1.14 3.87
CA VAL A 14 6.37 0.16 3.41
C VAL A 14 6.85 -1.26 3.68
N TYR A 15 8.12 -1.56 3.34
CA TYR A 15 8.70 -2.89 3.56
C TYR A 15 8.81 -3.22 5.05
N ALA A 16 9.20 -2.26 5.89
CA ALA A 16 9.23 -2.47 7.34
C ALA A 16 7.84 -2.82 7.89
N LEU A 17 6.80 -2.09 7.48
CA LEU A 17 5.42 -2.38 7.88
C LEU A 17 4.94 -3.75 7.37
N ARG A 18 5.22 -4.07 6.10
CA ARG A 18 4.86 -5.34 5.49
C ARG A 18 5.59 -6.52 6.12
N GLN A 19 6.85 -6.36 6.46
CA GLN A 19 7.60 -7.39 7.17
C GLN A 19 6.96 -7.70 8.53
N SER A 20 6.62 -6.67 9.32
CA SER A 20 5.95 -6.89 10.60
C SER A 20 4.58 -7.55 10.45
N VAL A 21 3.74 -7.09 9.50
CA VAL A 21 2.39 -7.64 9.35
C VAL A 21 2.34 -8.99 8.60
N PHE A 22 3.06 -9.14 7.50
CA PHE A 22 2.99 -10.34 6.66
C PHE A 22 3.97 -11.42 7.13
N VAL A 23 5.21 -11.06 7.48
CA VAL A 23 6.21 -12.04 7.92
C VAL A 23 6.04 -12.36 9.40
N GLU A 24 6.03 -11.35 10.28
CA GLU A 24 6.02 -11.62 11.72
C GLU A 24 4.63 -12.03 12.22
N GLU A 25 3.55 -11.33 11.84
CA GLU A 25 2.20 -11.72 12.29
C GLU A 25 1.60 -12.87 11.49
N GLN A 26 1.63 -12.80 10.15
CA GLN A 26 1.00 -13.83 9.29
C GLN A 26 1.91 -15.02 8.97
N GLN A 27 3.18 -15.00 9.41
CA GLN A 27 4.14 -16.07 9.20
C GLN A 27 4.36 -16.41 7.72
N ILE A 28 4.22 -15.41 6.84
CA ILE A 28 4.53 -15.55 5.41
C ILE A 28 6.05 -15.53 5.24
N PRO A 29 6.65 -16.50 4.52
CA PRO A 29 8.08 -16.50 4.24
C PRO A 29 8.51 -15.20 3.55
N THR A 30 9.54 -14.53 4.07
CA THR A 30 10.05 -13.26 3.53
C THR A 30 10.37 -13.34 2.04
N ALA A 31 10.84 -14.49 1.55
CA ALA A 31 11.15 -14.72 0.14
C ALA A 31 9.91 -14.70 -0.79
N LEU A 32 8.69 -14.88 -0.25
CA LEU A 32 7.43 -14.80 -0.98
C LEU A 32 6.74 -13.44 -0.84
N GLU A 33 7.18 -12.61 0.09
CA GLU A 33 6.55 -11.32 0.37
C GLU A 33 6.95 -10.26 -0.66
N PHE A 34 8.19 -10.29 -1.15
CA PHE A 34 8.70 -9.31 -2.11
C PHE A 34 8.67 -9.86 -3.54
N ASP A 35 8.09 -9.10 -4.46
CA ASP A 35 7.99 -9.45 -5.89
C ASP A 35 8.62 -8.37 -6.79
N ASP A 36 8.75 -8.64 -8.09
CA ASP A 36 9.31 -7.68 -9.04
C ASP A 36 8.47 -6.40 -9.18
N LEU A 37 7.17 -6.48 -8.87
CA LEU A 37 6.27 -5.32 -8.90
C LEU A 37 6.57 -4.35 -7.75
N ASP A 38 7.26 -4.79 -6.70
CA ASP A 38 7.65 -3.94 -5.59
C ASP A 38 8.67 -2.85 -5.97
N GLN A 39 9.32 -3.01 -7.12
CA GLN A 39 10.28 -2.04 -7.66
C GLN A 39 9.62 -1.03 -8.61
N THR A 40 8.48 -1.38 -9.21
CA THR A 40 7.87 -0.61 -10.30
C THR A 40 6.57 0.10 -9.89
N CYS A 41 5.81 -0.47 -8.95
CA CYS A 41 4.54 0.09 -8.53
C CYS A 41 4.69 1.16 -7.43
N PRO A 42 3.90 2.25 -7.49
CA PRO A 42 3.83 3.21 -6.39
C PRO A 42 3.00 2.66 -5.22
N TYR A 43 3.29 3.15 -4.03
CA TYR A 43 2.56 2.80 -2.81
C TYR A 43 1.89 4.02 -2.21
N TYR A 44 0.77 3.76 -1.54
CA TYR A 44 0.25 4.63 -0.50
C TYR A 44 0.80 4.20 0.84
N LEU A 45 1.30 5.15 1.61
CA LEU A 45 1.81 4.93 2.96
C LEU A 45 1.23 5.98 3.90
N TRP A 46 0.57 5.54 4.96
CA TRP A 46 0.16 6.40 6.05
C TRP A 46 1.16 6.28 7.19
N VAL A 47 1.73 7.41 7.59
CA VAL A 47 2.64 7.51 8.74
C VAL A 47 2.00 8.35 9.81
N GLU A 48 1.95 7.84 11.04
CA GLU A 48 1.43 8.52 12.22
C GLU A 48 2.49 8.43 13.33
N ASN A 49 2.76 9.53 14.04
CA ASN A 49 3.80 9.56 15.08
C ASN A 49 5.18 9.03 14.62
N HIS A 50 5.58 9.34 13.38
CA HIS A 50 6.80 8.84 12.74
C HIS A 50 6.86 7.32 12.51
N GLN A 51 5.73 6.62 12.63
CA GLN A 51 5.64 5.18 12.37
C GLN A 51 4.72 4.89 11.19
N PRO A 52 5.09 3.95 10.30
CA PRO A 52 4.21 3.51 9.23
C PRO A 52 3.07 2.71 9.84
N ILE A 53 1.83 3.19 9.68
CA ILE A 53 0.65 2.58 10.29
C ILE A 53 -0.21 1.82 9.29
N ALA A 54 -0.19 2.21 8.01
CA ALA A 54 -0.98 1.56 6.98
C ALA A 54 -0.35 1.75 5.61
N THR A 55 -0.44 0.74 4.74
CA THR A 55 0.01 0.83 3.36
C THR A 55 -0.88 0.05 2.42
N VAL A 56 -0.91 0.49 1.17
CA VAL A 56 -1.56 -0.23 0.08
C VAL A 56 -0.81 -0.01 -1.23
N ARG A 57 -0.63 -1.11 -1.97
CA ARG A 57 -0.31 -1.10 -3.39
C ARG A 57 -1.60 -1.33 -4.16
N TYR A 58 -1.64 -0.94 -5.42
CA TYR A 58 -2.76 -1.30 -6.29
C TYR A 58 -2.23 -1.70 -7.65
N GLN A 59 -3.02 -2.53 -8.33
CA GLN A 59 -2.79 -2.92 -9.71
C GLN A 59 -4.03 -2.57 -10.54
N PHE A 60 -3.83 -2.26 -11.82
CA PHE A 60 -4.94 -2.10 -12.75
C PHE A 60 -5.31 -3.48 -13.27
N GLU A 61 -6.47 -4.00 -12.87
CA GLU A 61 -6.99 -5.27 -13.41
C GLU A 61 -7.54 -5.03 -14.84
N ARG A 62 -8.21 -3.90 -15.04
CA ARG A 62 -8.77 -3.44 -16.31
C ARG A 62 -9.00 -1.94 -16.25
N ALA A 63 -9.28 -1.32 -17.40
CA ALA A 63 -9.60 0.11 -17.50
C ALA A 63 -10.65 0.52 -16.45
N GLY A 64 -10.28 1.44 -15.55
CA GLY A 64 -11.16 1.95 -14.49
C GLY A 64 -11.40 1.00 -13.31
N VAL A 65 -10.69 -0.14 -13.23
CA VAL A 65 -10.78 -1.08 -12.10
C VAL A 65 -9.40 -1.26 -11.46
N LEU A 66 -9.30 -0.73 -10.24
CA LEU A 66 -8.14 -0.92 -9.38
C LEU A 66 -8.36 -2.10 -8.45
N GLN A 67 -7.38 -2.99 -8.39
CA GLN A 67 -7.31 -4.08 -7.45
C GLN A 67 -6.30 -3.73 -6.35
N PRO A 68 -6.73 -3.56 -5.09
CA PRO A 68 -5.82 -3.35 -3.98
C PRO A 68 -4.97 -4.60 -3.75
N ASP A 69 -3.70 -4.39 -3.49
CA ASP A 69 -2.67 -5.42 -3.35
C ASP A 69 -1.71 -5.02 -2.20
N ARG A 70 -1.13 -5.98 -1.48
CA ARG A 70 -0.29 -5.74 -0.28
C ARG A 70 -0.91 -4.74 0.71
N PHE A 71 -2.22 -4.79 0.88
CA PHE A 71 -2.96 -3.94 1.80
C PHE A 71 -2.75 -4.39 3.24
N CYS A 72 -2.17 -3.54 4.08
CA CYS A 72 -2.02 -3.85 5.50
C CYS A 72 -2.10 -2.61 6.40
N VAL A 73 -2.51 -2.87 7.64
CA VAL A 73 -2.59 -1.88 8.73
C VAL A 73 -1.90 -2.50 9.94
N SER A 74 -1.02 -1.74 10.59
CA SER A 74 -0.36 -2.10 11.85
C SER A 74 -1.41 -2.47 12.90
N ALA A 75 -1.16 -3.53 13.68
CA ALA A 75 -2.10 -4.07 14.66
C ALA A 75 -2.64 -2.99 15.61
N ASP A 76 -1.79 -2.10 16.09
CA ASP A 76 -2.14 -1.02 17.03
C ASP A 76 -3.13 -0.01 16.45
N TYR A 77 -3.22 0.09 15.12
CA TYR A 77 -4.04 1.04 14.39
C TYR A 77 -5.22 0.37 13.65
N ARG A 78 -5.41 -0.94 13.82
CA ARG A 78 -6.58 -1.66 13.27
C ARG A 78 -7.87 -1.19 13.93
N ARG A 79 -8.98 -1.31 13.19
CA ARG A 79 -10.35 -0.91 13.62
C ARG A 79 -10.55 0.58 13.93
N GLN A 80 -9.57 1.43 13.57
CA GLN A 80 -9.66 2.89 13.71
C GLN A 80 -10.04 3.60 12.40
N GLY A 81 -10.42 2.85 11.36
CA GLY A 81 -10.90 3.39 10.07
C GLY A 81 -9.79 3.72 9.05
N TYR A 82 -8.51 3.56 9.36
CA TYR A 82 -7.41 3.84 8.41
C TYR A 82 -7.49 3.01 7.14
N GLY A 83 -7.91 1.74 7.24
CA GLY A 83 -8.08 0.88 6.08
C GLY A 83 -9.16 1.39 5.12
N GLN A 84 -10.31 1.84 5.65
CA GLN A 84 -11.39 2.42 4.85
C GLN A 84 -10.96 3.72 4.19
N ARG A 85 -10.19 4.56 4.91
CA ARG A 85 -9.65 5.80 4.34
C ARG A 85 -8.70 5.52 3.18
N LEU A 86 -7.77 4.56 3.34
CA LEU A 86 -6.88 4.13 2.25
C LEU A 86 -7.67 3.64 1.03
N LEU A 87 -8.72 2.85 1.24
CA LEU A 87 -9.58 2.39 0.15
C LEU A 87 -10.26 3.58 -0.57
N GLY A 88 -10.77 4.56 0.18
CA GLY A 88 -11.33 5.78 -0.41
C GLY A 88 -10.34 6.54 -1.30
N TYR A 89 -9.06 6.63 -0.90
CA TYR A 89 -8.02 7.24 -1.76
C TYR A 89 -7.76 6.42 -3.03
N LEU A 90 -7.87 5.10 -2.98
CA LEU A 90 -7.78 4.26 -4.17
C LEU A 90 -8.98 4.46 -5.08
N GLU A 91 -10.19 4.54 -4.54
CA GLU A 91 -11.42 4.77 -5.30
C GLU A 91 -11.39 6.12 -6.02
N GLU A 92 -10.97 7.19 -5.34
CA GLU A 92 -10.76 8.51 -5.94
C GLU A 92 -9.74 8.46 -7.08
N ARG A 93 -8.67 7.70 -6.90
CA ARG A 93 -7.65 7.53 -7.93
C ARG A 93 -8.16 6.72 -9.11
N ALA A 94 -8.87 5.62 -8.88
CA ALA A 94 -9.51 4.81 -9.93
C ALA A 94 -10.44 5.65 -10.80
N CYS A 95 -11.21 6.56 -10.18
CA CYS A 95 -12.09 7.48 -10.87
C CYS A 95 -11.32 8.52 -11.70
N THR A 96 -10.17 8.98 -11.20
CA THR A 96 -9.33 9.99 -11.87
C THR A 96 -8.54 9.38 -13.04
N THR A 97 -8.00 8.17 -12.88
CA THR A 97 -7.27 7.44 -13.93
C THR A 97 -8.23 6.60 -14.78
N ALA A 98 -9.05 7.27 -15.58
CA ALA A 98 -9.74 6.67 -16.73
C ALA A 98 -8.71 6.34 -17.85
N PRO A 99 -8.99 5.41 -18.79
CA PRO A 99 -8.01 4.56 -19.49
C PRO A 99 -6.93 5.19 -20.40
N ASN A 100 -6.74 6.50 -20.38
CA ASN A 100 -5.82 7.21 -21.27
C ASN A 100 -4.75 8.05 -20.55
N ASP A 101 -4.39 7.74 -19.30
CA ASP A 101 -3.28 8.42 -18.63
C ASP A 101 -1.94 7.75 -19.00
N PRO A 102 -1.12 8.33 -19.90
CA PRO A 102 0.16 7.77 -20.25
C PRO A 102 1.16 8.24 -19.20
N SER A 103 1.47 7.36 -18.25
CA SER A 103 2.72 7.50 -17.49
C SER A 103 3.92 7.41 -18.43
#